data_AF-A0A845X7X2-F1
#
_entry.id   AF-A0A845X7X2-F1
#
_cell.length_a   1.000
_cell.length_b   1.000
_cell.length_c   1.000
_cell.angle_alpha   90.00
_cell.angle_beta   90.00
_cell.angle_gamma   90.00
#
_symmetry.space_group_name_H-M   'P 1'
#
loop_
_entity.id
_entity.type
_entity.pdbx_description
1 polymer ?
#
loop_
_entity_poly.entity_id
_entity_poly.type
_entity_poly.pdbx_seq_one_letter_code
_entity_poly.pdbx_strand_id
1 'polypeptide(L)' 'MTPIELTRKGFQVLIDGLGYVNAVRFIKQFDQGDGDYTQERSQWLDNLTLEEILASSTPQQKL' A
#
# COMPACT_ATOMS: atom_id res chain seq x y z
N MET A 1 -17.24 -1.37 -13.60
CA MET A 1 -16.11 -1.48 -12.66
C MET A 1 -15.39 -0.15 -12.65
N THR A 2 -15.24 0.46 -11.47
CA THR A 2 -14.35 1.61 -11.27
C THR A 2 -12.88 1.18 -11.42
N PRO A 3 -11.94 2.12 -11.63
CA PRO A 3 -10.51 1.77 -11.66
C PRO A 3 -10.04 1.01 -10.41
N ILE A 4 -10.55 1.38 -9.23
CA ILE A 4 -10.23 0.71 -7.96
C ILE A 4 -10.76 -0.74 -7.96
N GLU A 5 -11.99 -0.95 -8.43
CA GLU A 5 -12.55 -2.30 -8.54
C GLU A 5 -11.78 -3.17 -9.55
N LEU A 6 -11.32 -2.57 -10.65
CA LEU A 6 -10.48 -3.23 -11.65
C LEU A 6 -9.13 -3.64 -11.08
N THR A 7 -8.44 -2.74 -10.40
CA THR A 7 -7.15 -3.02 -9.75
C THR A 7 -7.29 -4.12 -8.70
N ARG A 8 -8.32 -4.06 -7.84
CA ARG A 8 -8.56 -5.10 -6.82
C ARG A 8 -8.80 -6.46 -7.45
N LYS A 9 -9.66 -6.53 -8.47
CA LYS A 9 -9.97 -7.78 -9.16
C LYS A 9 -8.74 -8.34 -9.88
N GLY A 10 -7.96 -7.49 -10.56
CA GLY A 10 -6.73 -7.89 -11.23
C GLY A 10 -5.68 -8.41 -10.24
N PHE A 11 -5.51 -7.75 -9.10
CA PHE A 11 -4.58 -8.20 -8.07
C PHE A 11 -4.98 -9.55 -7.48
N GLN A 12 -6.28 -9.77 -7.24
CA GLN A 12 -6.77 -11.06 -6.76
C GLN A 12 -6.48 -12.19 -7.76
N VAL A 13 -6.72 -11.97 -9.05
CA VAL A 13 -6.41 -12.94 -10.11
C VAL A 13 -4.92 -13.29 -10.13
N LEU A 14 -4.04 -12.29 -9.94
CA LEU A 14 -2.59 -12.53 -9.86
C LEU A 14 -2.22 -13.33 -8.60
N ILE A 15 -2.84 -13.04 -7.45
CA ILE A 15 -2.62 -13.80 -6.21
C ILE A 15 -3.05 -15.25 -6.39
N ASP A 16 -4.23 -15.50 -6.96
CA ASP A 16 -4.76 -16.86 -7.15
C ASP A 16 -3.86 -17.69 -8.07
N GLY A 17 -3.26 -17.06 -9.10
CA GLY A 17 -2.40 -17.75 -10.06
C GLY A 17 -0.92 -17.88 -9.66
N LEU A 18 -0.38 -16.90 -8.93
CA LEU A 18 1.08 -16.79 -8.70
C LEU A 18 1.46 -16.85 -7.22
N GLY A 19 0.51 -16.66 -6.31
CA GLY A 19 0.74 -16.38 -4.90
C GLY A 19 1.19 -14.93 -4.64
N TYR A 20 1.02 -14.45 -3.41
CA TYR A 20 1.26 -13.04 -3.03
C TYR A 20 2.64 -12.50 -3.45
N VAL A 21 3.71 -13.26 -3.17
CA VAL A 21 5.08 -12.81 -3.43
C VAL A 21 5.31 -12.59 -4.93
N ASN A 22 4.86 -13.52 -5.77
CA ASN A 22 5.08 -13.42 -7.21
C ASN A 22 4.08 -12.45 -7.86
N ALA A 23 2.87 -12.30 -7.33
CA ALA A 23 1.93 -11.29 -7.78
C ALA A 23 2.49 -9.87 -7.62
N VAL A 24 3.07 -9.57 -6.45
CA VAL A 24 3.73 -8.27 -6.22
C VAL A 24 4.93 -8.10 -7.15
N ARG A 25 5.81 -9.12 -7.26
CA ARG A 25 6.96 -9.05 -8.18
C ARG A 25 6.56 -8.83 -9.64
N PHE A 26 5.47 -9.45 -10.08
CA PHE A 26 4.93 -9.28 -11.42
C PHE A 26 4.50 -7.83 -11.67
N ILE A 27 3.72 -7.24 -10.74
CA ILE A 27 3.33 -5.83 -10.84
C ILE A 27 4.56 -4.92 -10.91
N LYS A 28 5.57 -5.20 -10.08
CA LYS A 28 6.82 -4.41 -10.05
C LYS A 28 7.62 -4.43 -11.36
N GLN A 29 7.32 -5.33 -12.30
CA GLN A 29 7.96 -5.32 -13.63
C GLN A 29 7.45 -4.18 -14.51
N PHE A 30 6.20 -3.75 -14.30
CA PHE A 30 5.54 -2.73 -15.11
C PHE A 30 5.44 -1.39 -14.39
N ASP A 31 5.53 -1.41 -13.05
CA ASP A 31 5.45 -0.24 -12.21
C ASP A 31 6.48 -0.35 -11.06
N GLN A 32 7.52 0.48 -11.10
CA GLN A 32 8.52 0.48 -10.01
C GLN A 32 7.98 1.09 -8.71
N GLY A 33 6.80 1.70 -8.76
CA GLY A 33 6.35 2.68 -7.78
C GLY A 33 7.05 4.02 -7.99
N ASP A 34 6.61 5.00 -7.22
CA ASP A 34 7.22 6.32 -7.15
C ASP A 34 7.44 6.70 -5.68
N GLY A 35 8.29 7.68 -5.45
CA GLY A 35 8.63 8.22 -4.13
C GLY A 35 9.95 7.71 -3.56
N ASP A 36 10.67 8.61 -2.90
CA ASP A 36 11.86 8.29 -2.14
C ASP A 36 11.55 8.44 -0.65
N TYR A 37 11.19 7.33 -0.01
CA TYR A 37 10.87 7.34 1.42
C TYR A 37 12.00 7.95 2.28
N THR A 38 13.27 7.78 1.89
CA THR A 38 14.37 8.32 2.67
C THR A 38 14.39 9.84 2.62
N GLN A 39 14.16 10.42 1.44
CA GLN A 39 14.09 11.87 1.26
C GLN A 39 12.78 12.48 1.76
N GLU A 40 11.66 11.78 1.58
CA GLU A 40 10.32 12.28 1.87
C GLU A 40 9.92 12.09 3.35
N ARG A 41 10.51 11.12 4.05
CA ARG A 41 10.19 10.81 5.45
C ARG A 41 10.21 12.05 6.35
N SER A 42 11.24 12.89 6.22
CA SER A 42 11.42 14.05 7.11
C SER A 42 10.32 15.10 6.96
N GLN A 43 9.68 15.18 5.79
CA GLN A 43 8.64 16.18 5.52
C GLN A 43 7.39 15.96 6.39
N TRP A 44 7.09 14.72 6.77
CA TRP A 44 5.83 14.38 7.43
C TRP A 44 6.02 13.67 8.77
N LEU A 45 7.12 12.92 8.96
CA LEU A 45 7.30 12.06 10.13
C LEU A 45 8.16 12.67 11.24
N ASP A 46 9.04 13.64 10.94
CA ASP A 46 9.94 14.19 11.97
C ASP A 46 9.19 15.06 13.00
N ASN A 47 8.04 15.62 12.61
CA ASN A 47 7.17 16.39 13.51
C ASN A 47 6.01 15.56 14.08
N LEU A 48 5.94 14.27 13.77
CA LEU A 48 4.83 13.41 14.19
C LEU A 48 5.23 12.60 15.42
N THR A 49 4.53 12.81 16.53
CA THR A 49 4.75 12.07 17.78
C THR A 49 4.07 10.70 17.74
N LEU A 50 4.59 9.78 18.56
CA LEU A 50 3.98 8.45 18.69
C LEU A 50 2.54 8.56 19.22
N GLU A 51 2.29 9.50 20.14
CA GLU A 51 0.98 9.79 20.71
C GLU A 51 -0.02 10.23 19.63
N GLU A 52 0.39 11.06 18.66
CA GLU A 52 -0.44 11.47 17.52
C GLU A 52 -0.73 10.32 16.54
N ILE A 53 0.24 9.43 16.33
CA ILE A 53 0.04 8.20 15.53
C ILE A 53 -0.99 7.28 16.19
N LEU A 54 -0.88 7.09 17.51
CA LEU A 54 -1.80 6.25 18.26
C LEU A 54 -3.20 6.86 18.34
N ALA A 55 -3.31 8.19 18.41
CA ALA A 55 -4.59 8.89 18.39
C ALA A 55 -5.28 8.83 17.01
N SER A 56 -4.51 8.78 15.92
CA SER A 56 -5.05 8.69 14.55
C SER A 56 -5.38 7.26 14.10
N SER A 57 -4.86 6.25 14.79
CA SER A 57 -5.21 4.84 14.57
C SER A 57 -6.50 4.48 15.31
N THR A 58 -7.62 5.07 14.89
CA THR A 58 -8.93 4.49 15.21
C THR A 58 -8.95 3.06 14.66
N PRO A 59 -9.26 2.03 15.47
CA PRO A 59 -9.27 0.66 14.98
C PRO A 59 -10.30 0.55 13.86
N GLN A 60 -9.82 0.37 12.63
CA GLN A 60 -10.64 -0.03 11.49
C GLN A 60 -10.93 -1.53 11.63
N GLN A 61 -11.62 -1.90 12.71
CA GLN A 61 -12.42 -3.11 12.76
C GLN A 61 -13.83 -2.71 12.33
N LYS A 62 -14.08 -2.76 11.02
CA LYS A 62 -15.43 -2.93 10.49
C LYS A 62 -15.38 -4.05 9.47
N LEU A 63 -15.84 -5.21 9.99
CA LEU A 63 -16.61 -6.30 9.38
C LEU A 63 -16.62 -6.38 7.85
#